data_AF-A0A1N6FMG7-F1
#
_entry.id   AF-A0A1N6FMG7-F1
#
_cell.length_a   1.000
_cell.length_b   1.000
_cell.length_c   1.000
_cell.angle_alpha   90.00
_cell.angle_beta   90.00
_cell.angle_gamma   90.00
#
_symmetry.space_group_name_H-M   'P 1'
#
loop_
_entity.id
_entity.type
_entity.pdbx_description
1 polymer ?
#
loop_
_entity_poly.entity_id
_entity_poly.type
_entity_poly.pdbx_seq_one_letter_code
_entity_poly.pdbx_strand_id
1 'polypeptide(L)'
;MIYPRFLLGCLCIAVLACNNIGPKQTADSSAVPPAEDTISQMPGGGPRTSVSTDDQLFETAFGSFKTAVEQNSEDQLKGTIHFPLQTSKGELSDADFHSKYKDVFTADVRNLVPKLGEEYIKEGQNADYAELRKLTDKDSKLFEVNAAKTVFVFGKVQGTYKVIGYYSK
;
A
#
# COMPACT_ATOMS: atom_id res chain seq x y z
N MET A 1 -19.26 49.43 9.49
CA MET A 1 -19.05 49.30 8.04
C MET A 1 -19.37 47.87 7.64
N ILE A 2 -20.40 47.72 6.82
CA ILE A 2 -21.02 46.46 6.42
C ILE A 2 -20.49 46.14 5.02
N TYR A 3 -19.81 45.00 4.84
CA TYR A 3 -19.44 44.50 3.51
C TYR A 3 -20.46 43.45 3.06
N PRO A 4 -21.08 43.60 1.88
CA PRO A 4 -22.01 42.61 1.36
C PRO A 4 -21.29 41.45 0.68
N ARG A 5 -21.89 40.27 0.88
CA ARG A 5 -21.61 38.97 0.26
C ARG A 5 -21.66 39.06 -1.26
N PHE A 6 -20.59 38.64 -1.95
CA PHE A 6 -20.63 38.33 -3.38
C PHE A 6 -21.06 36.87 -3.56
N LEU A 7 -22.13 36.74 -4.33
CA LEU A 7 -22.81 35.53 -4.75
C LEU A 7 -22.36 35.22 -6.18
N LEU A 8 -22.46 33.95 -6.55
CA LEU A 8 -22.74 33.50 -7.93
C LEU A 8 -21.55 33.33 -8.90
N GLY A 9 -21.33 32.08 -9.32
CA GLY A 9 -20.42 31.76 -10.42
C GLY A 9 -20.31 30.26 -10.67
N CYS A 10 -21.42 29.63 -11.08
CA CYS A 10 -21.46 28.25 -11.56
C CYS A 10 -20.81 28.17 -12.94
N LEU A 11 -19.80 27.31 -13.14
CA LEU A 11 -19.34 26.92 -14.48
C LEU A 11 -18.93 25.45 -14.49
N CYS A 12 -19.91 24.59 -14.79
CA CYS A 12 -19.68 23.22 -15.22
C CYS A 12 -19.21 23.23 -16.68
N ILE A 13 -18.08 22.62 -16.99
CA ILE A 13 -17.78 22.19 -18.36
C ILE A 13 -17.43 20.70 -18.30
N ALA A 14 -18.42 19.88 -18.63
CA ALA A 14 -18.23 18.50 -19.01
C ALA A 14 -17.74 18.47 -20.47
N VAL A 15 -16.64 17.77 -20.75
CA VAL A 15 -16.25 17.46 -22.13
C VAL A 15 -16.33 15.94 -22.30
N LEU A 16 -17.39 15.52 -23.00
CA LEU A 16 -17.55 14.21 -23.62
C LEU A 16 -16.75 14.21 -24.93
N ALA A 17 -15.92 13.19 -25.16
CA ALA A 17 -15.49 12.81 -26.49
C ALA A 17 -15.32 11.29 -26.57
N CYS A 18 -16.29 10.63 -27.22
CA CYS A 18 -16.17 9.26 -27.70
C CYS A 18 -15.98 9.27 -29.23
N ASN A 19 -15.28 8.23 -29.69
CA ASN A 19 -15.30 7.62 -31.02
C ASN A 19 -14.74 8.39 -32.23
N ASN A 20 -13.82 7.73 -32.96
CA ASN A 20 -14.22 7.15 -34.26
C ASN A 20 -13.27 6.05 -34.77
N ILE A 21 -13.80 5.29 -35.73
CA ILE A 21 -13.50 3.94 -36.24
C ILE A 21 -12.62 3.95 -37.51
N GLY A 22 -11.64 3.02 -37.59
CA GLY A 22 -11.11 2.32 -38.80
C GLY A 22 -10.34 3.13 -39.88
N PRO A 23 -9.58 2.50 -40.83
CA PRO A 23 -9.74 1.13 -41.37
C PRO A 23 -8.48 0.25 -41.66
N LYS A 24 -8.74 -1.07 -41.78
CA LYS A 24 -8.21 -2.17 -42.64
C LYS A 24 -6.69 -2.42 -42.93
N GLN A 25 -6.28 -3.63 -42.50
CA GLN A 25 -5.59 -4.74 -43.20
C GLN A 25 -4.36 -4.50 -44.09
N THR A 26 -3.27 -5.19 -43.75
CA THR A 26 -2.50 -6.02 -44.69
C THR A 26 -2.02 -7.30 -44.00
N ALA A 27 -2.18 -8.42 -44.69
CA ALA A 27 -1.78 -9.75 -44.28
C ALA A 27 -0.27 -9.96 -44.45
N ASP A 28 0.34 -10.74 -43.58
CA ASP A 28 1.45 -11.60 -44.01
C ASP A 28 1.43 -12.92 -43.22
N SER A 29 1.48 -14.00 -43.99
CA SER A 29 1.46 -15.38 -43.54
C SER A 29 2.82 -15.75 -42.96
N SER A 30 2.84 -16.30 -41.74
CA SER A 30 3.92 -17.19 -41.35
C SER A 30 3.36 -18.32 -40.49
N ALA A 31 3.66 -19.54 -40.93
CA ALA A 31 3.08 -20.79 -40.46
C ALA A 31 3.39 -21.07 -38.98
N VAL A 32 2.39 -21.53 -38.24
CA VAL A 32 2.52 -22.06 -36.88
C VAL A 32 2.03 -23.52 -36.88
N PRO A 33 2.80 -24.49 -36.33
CA PRO A 33 2.39 -25.89 -36.26
C PRO A 33 1.21 -26.10 -35.30
N PRO A 34 0.44 -27.21 -35.43
CA PRO A 34 -0.79 -27.42 -34.68
C PRO A 34 -0.49 -27.60 -33.18
N ALA A 35 -1.07 -26.72 -32.35
CA ALA A 35 -1.11 -26.94 -30.91
C ALA A 35 -2.18 -27.99 -30.61
N GLU A 36 -1.76 -29.10 -30.02
CA GLU A 36 -2.65 -30.16 -29.55
C GLU A 36 -3.61 -29.63 -28.49
N ASP A 37 -4.89 -29.89 -28.72
CA ASP A 37 -5.98 -29.77 -27.76
C ASP A 37 -5.65 -30.57 -26.49
N THR A 38 -5.22 -29.87 -25.44
CA THR A 38 -5.35 -30.39 -24.07
C THR A 38 -6.52 -29.68 -23.41
N ILE A 39 -7.73 -30.11 -23.76
CA ILE A 39 -8.92 -29.94 -22.93
C ILE A 39 -8.72 -30.84 -21.70
N SER A 40 -8.06 -30.31 -20.68
CA SER A 40 -8.16 -30.88 -19.34
C SER A 40 -9.48 -30.44 -18.72
N GLN A 41 -10.42 -31.38 -18.74
CA GLN A 41 -11.64 -31.38 -17.96
C GLN A 41 -11.35 -31.13 -16.47
N MET A 42 -12.17 -30.28 -15.83
CA MET A 42 -12.90 -30.59 -14.59
C MET A 42 -13.79 -29.40 -14.17
N PRO A 43 -15.10 -29.40 -14.47
CA PRO A 43 -16.06 -28.51 -13.83
C PRO A 43 -16.66 -29.25 -12.63
N GLY A 44 -16.17 -28.95 -11.43
CA GLY A 44 -16.72 -29.58 -10.22
C GLY A 44 -16.19 -29.06 -8.88
N GLY A 45 -15.48 -27.94 -8.85
CA GLY A 45 -15.09 -27.27 -7.61
C GLY A 45 -15.65 -25.87 -7.62
N GLY A 46 -16.64 -25.60 -6.75
CA GLY A 46 -17.04 -24.22 -6.45
C GLY A 46 -15.81 -23.37 -6.10
N PRO A 47 -15.90 -22.03 -6.23
CA PRO A 47 -14.76 -21.14 -6.03
C PRO A 47 -14.07 -21.46 -4.70
N ARG A 48 -12.88 -22.07 -4.77
CA ARG A 48 -12.01 -22.23 -3.61
C ARG A 48 -11.55 -20.82 -3.26
N THR A 49 -12.13 -20.24 -2.24
CA THR A 49 -11.65 -18.99 -1.65
C THR A 49 -10.22 -19.26 -1.18
N SER A 50 -9.23 -18.91 -1.99
CA SER A 50 -7.84 -18.91 -1.60
C SER A 50 -7.74 -17.93 -0.43
N VAL A 51 -7.58 -18.47 0.79
CA VAL A 51 -7.29 -17.64 1.96
C VAL A 51 -5.86 -17.17 1.79
N SER A 52 -5.66 -15.87 1.58
CA SER A 52 -4.34 -15.28 1.48
C SER A 52 -3.56 -15.49 2.79
N THR A 53 -2.29 -15.86 2.67
CA THR A 53 -1.41 -16.00 3.84
C THR A 53 -1.01 -14.62 4.38
N ASP A 54 -0.57 -14.56 5.64
CA ASP A 54 -0.08 -13.31 6.23
C ASP A 54 1.10 -12.73 5.43
N ASP A 55 1.98 -13.58 4.89
CA ASP A 55 3.11 -13.15 4.06
C ASP A 55 2.62 -12.46 2.77
N GLN A 56 1.63 -13.03 2.07
CA GLN A 56 1.05 -12.43 0.86
C GLN A 56 0.33 -11.09 1.14
N LEU A 57 -0.41 -11.02 2.26
CA LEU A 57 -1.10 -9.80 2.68
C LEU A 57 -0.10 -8.71 3.05
N PHE A 58 0.98 -9.09 3.74
CA PHE A 58 2.08 -8.19 4.07
C PHE A 58 2.80 -7.69 2.82
N GLU A 59 3.16 -8.56 1.87
CA GLU A 59 3.81 -8.16 0.61
C GLU A 59 2.97 -7.13 -0.15
N THR A 60 1.66 -7.34 -0.22
CA THR A 60 0.72 -6.41 -0.85
C THR A 60 0.70 -5.04 -0.14
N ALA A 61 0.63 -5.05 1.20
CA ALA A 61 0.67 -3.84 2.01
C ALA A 61 2.02 -3.11 1.88
N PHE A 62 3.12 -3.86 1.88
CA PHE A 62 4.47 -3.30 1.77
C PHE A 62 4.72 -2.70 0.38
N GLY A 63 4.25 -3.34 -0.69
CA GLY A 63 4.28 -2.76 -2.04
C GLY A 63 3.51 -1.44 -2.13
N SER A 64 2.34 -1.38 -1.50
CA SER A 64 1.55 -0.14 -1.41
C SER A 64 2.28 0.96 -0.63
N PHE A 65 2.90 0.60 0.50
CA PHE A 65 3.72 1.51 1.29
C PHE A 65 4.92 2.03 0.49
N LYS A 66 5.66 1.16 -0.19
CA LYS A 66 6.79 1.54 -1.06
C LYS A 66 6.37 2.55 -2.12
N THR A 67 5.24 2.29 -2.77
CA THR A 67 4.67 3.18 -3.80
C THR A 67 4.32 4.55 -3.21
N ALA A 68 3.67 4.59 -2.04
CA ALA A 68 3.30 5.85 -1.39
C ALA A 68 4.53 6.67 -0.95
N VAL A 69 5.58 6.00 -0.45
CA VAL A 69 6.86 6.63 -0.13
C VAL A 69 7.56 7.18 -1.38
N GLU A 70 7.60 6.41 -2.46
CA GLU A 70 8.21 6.81 -3.75
C GLU A 70 7.52 8.04 -4.34
N GLN A 71 6.18 8.04 -4.33
CA GLN A 71 5.37 9.16 -4.80
C GLN A 71 5.41 10.36 -3.84
N ASN A 72 6.02 10.20 -2.67
CA ASN A 72 6.04 11.19 -1.59
C ASN A 72 4.62 11.72 -1.28
N SER A 73 3.64 10.81 -1.29
CA SER A 73 2.22 11.12 -1.13
C SER A 73 1.79 10.88 0.32
N GLU A 74 1.62 11.98 1.07
CA GLU A 74 1.22 11.89 2.48
C GLU A 74 -0.15 11.23 2.64
N ASP A 75 -1.12 11.56 1.77
CA ASP A 75 -2.47 11.00 1.83
C ASP A 75 -2.49 9.49 1.59
N GLN A 76 -1.69 9.00 0.64
CA GLN A 76 -1.54 7.56 0.42
C GLN A 76 -0.85 6.89 1.61
N LEU A 77 0.18 7.53 2.17
CA LEU A 77 0.89 7.02 3.34
C LEU A 77 -0.04 6.89 4.55
N LYS A 78 -0.91 7.87 4.80
CA LYS A 78 -1.94 7.79 5.85
C LYS A 78 -2.83 6.56 5.67
N GLY A 79 -3.18 6.18 4.44
CA GLY A 79 -3.93 4.96 4.16
C GLY A 79 -3.22 3.66 4.58
N THR A 80 -1.89 3.65 4.50
CA THR A 80 -1.03 2.51 4.87
C THR A 80 -0.69 2.44 6.36
N ILE A 81 -0.99 3.50 7.12
CA ILE A 81 -0.68 3.61 8.55
C ILE A 81 -1.94 3.31 9.39
N HIS A 82 -1.74 2.69 10.54
CA HIS A 82 -2.74 2.63 11.60
C HIS A 82 -2.41 3.70 12.65
N PHE A 83 -3.41 4.52 12.99
CA PHE A 83 -3.29 5.55 14.01
C PHE A 83 -4.06 5.15 15.28
N PRO A 84 -3.55 5.48 16.49
CA PRO A 84 -2.29 6.18 16.74
C PRO A 84 -1.06 5.33 16.39
N LEU A 85 -0.09 5.94 15.72
CA LEU A 85 1.14 5.29 15.27
C LEU A 85 2.14 5.24 16.43
N GLN A 86 2.57 4.06 16.84
CA GLN A 86 3.52 3.92 17.94
C GLN A 86 4.93 4.36 17.54
N THR A 87 5.62 5.05 18.43
CA THR A 87 6.97 5.59 18.19
C THR A 87 7.87 5.37 19.41
N SER A 88 9.19 5.57 19.24
CA SER A 88 10.12 5.57 20.39
C SER A 88 9.87 6.70 21.40
N LYS A 89 9.07 7.71 21.04
CA LYS A 89 8.76 8.88 21.88
C LYS A 89 7.31 8.91 22.36
N GLY A 90 6.57 7.81 22.20
CA GLY A 90 5.13 7.71 22.50
C GLY A 90 4.31 7.53 21.22
N GLU A 91 3.10 8.06 21.20
CA GLU A 91 2.16 7.89 20.09
C GLU A 91 2.10 9.11 19.18
N LEU A 92 1.97 8.88 17.87
CA LEU A 92 1.75 9.91 16.87
C LEU A 92 0.30 9.80 16.36
N SER A 93 -0.49 10.84 16.55
CA SER A 93 -1.87 10.89 16.04
C SER A 93 -1.92 11.18 14.54
N ASP A 94 -3.04 10.86 13.89
CA ASP A 94 -3.27 11.22 12.47
C ASP A 94 -3.24 12.74 12.24
N ALA A 95 -3.77 13.50 13.21
CA ALA A 95 -3.78 14.96 13.16
C ALA A 95 -2.37 15.56 13.22
N ASP A 96 -1.49 14.95 14.02
CA ASP A 96 -0.11 15.41 14.18
C ASP A 96 0.84 14.90 13.10
N PHE A 97 0.43 13.86 12.35
CA PHE A 97 1.26 13.19 11.35
C PHE A 97 1.86 14.17 10.33
N HIS A 98 1.08 15.11 9.83
CA HIS A 98 1.55 16.11 8.85
C HIS A 98 2.78 16.88 9.36
N SER A 99 2.73 17.32 10.63
CA SER A 99 3.82 18.07 11.24
C SER A 99 5.09 17.22 11.44
N LYS A 100 4.95 15.90 11.53
CA LYS A 100 6.03 14.92 11.73
C LYS A 100 6.44 14.19 10.47
N TYR A 101 5.75 14.40 9.35
CA TYR A 101 5.98 13.66 8.12
C TYR A 101 7.44 13.67 7.68
N LYS A 102 8.10 14.84 7.73
CA LYS A 102 9.50 15.00 7.34
C LYS A 102 10.49 14.36 8.33
N ASP A 103 10.08 14.20 9.59
CA ASP A 103 10.89 13.54 10.63
C ASP A 103 10.83 12.01 10.46
N VAL A 104 9.67 11.47 10.09
CA VAL A 104 9.46 10.03 9.85
C VAL A 104 10.05 9.60 8.51
N PHE A 105 9.68 10.32 7.45
CA PHE A 105 10.10 10.05 6.08
C PHE A 105 11.20 11.02 5.70
N THR A 106 12.40 10.78 6.22
CA THR A 106 13.60 11.54 5.84
C THR A 106 13.94 11.30 4.36
N ALA A 107 14.87 12.10 3.81
CA ALA A 107 15.35 11.87 2.45
C ALA A 107 15.91 10.46 2.27
N ASP A 108 16.64 9.94 3.26
CA ASP A 108 17.20 8.59 3.22
C ASP A 108 16.12 7.52 3.17
N VAL A 109 15.08 7.65 4.03
CA VAL A 109 13.94 6.73 4.02
C VAL A 109 13.26 6.74 2.66
N ARG A 110 12.97 7.92 2.10
CA ARG A 110 12.34 8.05 0.78
C ARG A 110 13.17 7.45 -0.35
N ASN A 111 14.49 7.56 -0.26
CA ASN A 111 15.40 7.03 -1.27
C ASN A 111 15.61 5.51 -1.17
N LEU A 112 15.49 4.94 0.04
CA LEU A 112 15.79 3.54 0.34
C LEU A 112 14.56 2.64 0.29
N VAL A 113 13.45 3.04 0.92
CA VAL A 113 12.24 2.19 1.04
C VAL A 113 11.78 1.62 -0.30
N PRO A 114 11.68 2.40 -1.40
CA PRO A 114 11.24 1.85 -2.70
C PRO A 114 12.15 0.75 -3.26
N LYS A 115 13.41 0.68 -2.78
CA LYS A 115 14.43 -0.27 -3.25
C LYS A 115 14.63 -1.46 -2.33
N LEU A 116 13.99 -1.49 -1.16
CA LEU A 116 14.17 -2.58 -0.19
C LEU A 116 13.61 -3.90 -0.76
N GLY A 117 14.43 -4.94 -0.68
CA GLY A 117 14.04 -6.34 -0.89
C GLY A 117 13.77 -7.07 0.43
N GLU A 118 13.57 -8.38 0.33
CA GLU A 118 13.25 -9.28 1.44
C GLU A 118 14.32 -9.32 2.53
N GLU A 119 15.58 -9.03 2.20
CA GLU A 119 16.70 -9.03 3.15
C GLU A 119 16.60 -7.97 4.25
N TYR A 120 15.75 -6.95 4.05
CA TYR A 120 15.46 -5.92 5.03
C TYR A 120 14.23 -6.21 5.88
N ILE A 121 13.56 -7.32 5.59
CA ILE A 121 12.31 -7.75 6.20
C ILE A 121 12.64 -8.89 7.16
N LYS A 122 12.11 -8.82 8.37
CA LYS A 122 12.16 -9.92 9.32
C LYS A 122 10.85 -10.02 10.08
N GLU A 123 10.54 -11.20 10.57
CA GLU A 123 9.41 -11.37 11.47
C GLU A 123 9.66 -10.66 12.80
N GLY A 124 8.69 -9.85 13.24
CA GLY A 124 8.74 -9.08 14.47
C GLY A 124 8.53 -9.97 15.69
N GLN A 125 9.63 -10.40 16.29
CA GLN A 125 9.64 -11.26 17.50
C GLN A 125 10.05 -10.51 18.78
N ASN A 126 10.17 -9.18 18.73
CA ASN A 126 10.59 -8.40 19.89
C ASN A 126 9.54 -8.48 21.02
N ALA A 127 9.99 -8.80 22.23
CA ALA A 127 9.15 -8.82 23.43
C ALA A 127 8.53 -7.44 23.74
N ASP A 128 9.19 -6.36 23.34
CA ASP A 128 8.72 -4.99 23.51
C ASP A 128 7.49 -4.66 22.64
N TYR A 129 7.10 -5.55 21.71
CA TYR A 129 5.92 -5.38 20.86
C TYR A 129 4.62 -5.83 21.54
N ALA A 130 4.61 -6.01 22.86
CA ALA A 130 3.42 -6.36 23.61
C ALA A 130 2.25 -5.37 23.37
N GLU A 131 2.51 -4.06 23.34
CA GLU A 131 1.48 -3.06 23.07
C GLU A 131 1.02 -3.11 21.60
N LEU A 132 1.95 -3.28 20.65
CA LEU A 132 1.62 -3.42 19.23
C LEU A 132 0.71 -4.62 18.98
N ARG A 133 0.95 -5.75 19.64
CA ARG A 133 0.13 -6.96 19.51
C ARG A 133 -1.30 -6.78 20.00
N LYS A 134 -1.58 -5.82 20.90
CA LYS A 134 -2.95 -5.50 21.34
C LYS A 134 -3.76 -4.78 20.25
N LEU A 135 -3.07 -4.14 19.31
CA LEU A 135 -3.69 -3.39 18.20
C LEU A 135 -3.93 -4.26 16.97
N THR A 136 -3.32 -5.45 16.91
CA THR A 136 -3.37 -6.33 15.76
C THR A 136 -4.36 -7.48 15.90
N ASP A 137 -4.76 -8.03 14.77
CA ASP A 137 -5.53 -9.25 14.69
C ASP A 137 -4.80 -10.39 15.41
N LYS A 138 -5.59 -11.18 16.15
CA LYS A 138 -5.08 -12.29 16.93
C LYS A 138 -4.33 -13.29 16.04
N ASP A 139 -3.21 -13.81 16.55
CA ASP A 139 -2.38 -14.83 15.91
C ASP A 139 -1.74 -14.40 14.58
N SER A 140 -1.83 -13.12 14.21
CA SER A 140 -1.15 -12.58 13.03
C SER A 140 0.34 -12.34 13.25
N LYS A 141 1.12 -12.47 12.17
CA LYS A 141 2.55 -12.13 12.19
C LYS A 141 2.73 -10.61 12.27
N LEU A 142 3.80 -10.19 12.94
CA LEU A 142 4.36 -8.84 12.80
C LEU A 142 5.54 -8.90 11.84
N PHE A 143 5.77 -7.84 11.08
CA PHE A 143 6.95 -7.72 10.22
C PHE A 143 7.69 -6.43 10.54
N GLU A 144 9.00 -6.51 10.61
CA GLU A 144 9.88 -5.35 10.72
C GLU A 144 10.57 -5.10 9.38
N VAL A 145 10.51 -3.86 8.91
CA VAL A 145 11.23 -3.40 7.72
C VAL A 145 12.29 -2.39 8.15
N ASN A 146 13.56 -2.71 7.90
CA ASN A 146 14.70 -1.87 8.27
C ASN A 146 15.06 -0.94 7.09
N ALA A 147 14.88 0.37 7.27
CA ALA A 147 15.18 1.41 6.30
C ALA A 147 16.19 2.42 6.89
N ALA A 148 17.47 2.22 6.61
CA ALA A 148 18.57 2.97 7.24
C ALA A 148 18.50 2.95 8.78
N LYS A 149 18.26 4.11 9.40
CA LYS A 149 18.14 4.27 10.84
C LYS A 149 16.70 4.15 11.33
N THR A 150 15.75 3.81 10.47
CA THR A 150 14.34 3.68 10.83
C THR A 150 13.88 2.24 10.66
N VAL A 151 13.17 1.70 11.64
CA VAL A 151 12.48 0.41 11.56
C VAL A 151 10.99 0.68 11.51
N PHE A 152 10.30 0.19 10.49
CA PHE A 152 8.85 0.21 10.41
C PHE A 152 8.30 -1.14 10.84
N VAL A 153 7.30 -1.15 11.71
CA VAL A 153 6.62 -2.36 12.15
C VAL A 153 5.25 -2.43 11.50
N PHE A 154 5.02 -3.52 10.79
CA PHE A 154 3.75 -3.84 10.16
C PHE A 154 3.01 -4.89 10.98
N GLY A 155 1.71 -4.70 11.12
CA GLY A 155 0.81 -5.67 11.73
C GLY A 155 -0.54 -5.68 11.04
N LYS A 156 -1.24 -6.80 11.14
CA LYS A 156 -2.57 -6.97 10.56
C LYS A 156 -3.60 -6.30 11.46
N VAL A 157 -4.38 -5.38 10.92
CA VAL A 157 -5.45 -4.67 11.63
C VAL A 157 -6.72 -4.80 10.80
N GLN A 158 -7.73 -5.47 11.35
CA GLN A 158 -9.01 -5.71 10.68
C GLN A 158 -8.82 -6.36 9.29
N GLY A 159 -7.96 -7.38 9.23
CA GLY A 159 -7.69 -8.16 8.02
C GLY A 159 -6.64 -7.56 7.08
N THR A 160 -6.19 -6.31 7.31
CA THR A 160 -5.25 -5.61 6.41
C THR A 160 -3.94 -5.29 7.12
N TYR A 161 -2.80 -5.58 6.50
CA TYR A 161 -1.50 -5.15 7.04
C TYR A 161 -1.32 -3.63 6.92
N LYS A 162 -0.91 -3.00 8.02
CA LYS A 162 -0.63 -1.56 8.13
C LYS A 162 0.64 -1.33 8.92
N VAL A 163 1.27 -0.18 8.73
CA VAL A 163 2.33 0.31 9.62
C VAL A 163 1.68 0.70 10.95
N ILE A 164 2.04 -0.01 12.02
CA ILE A 164 1.50 0.19 13.38
C ILE A 164 2.53 0.85 14.32
N GLY A 165 3.79 0.90 13.91
CA GLY A 165 4.81 1.63 14.63
C GLY A 165 6.04 1.94 13.79
N TYR A 166 6.85 2.88 14.24
CA TYR A 166 8.20 3.11 13.72
C TYR A 166 9.18 3.49 14.83
N TYR A 167 10.43 3.09 14.67
CA TYR A 167 11.49 3.35 15.64
C TYR A 167 12.74 3.83 14.94
N SER A 168 13.26 4.99 15.36
CA SER A 168 14.57 5.46 14.91
C SER A 168 15.67 4.91 15.83
N LYS A 169 16.72 4.35 15.22
CA LYS A 169 17.96 3.88 15.86
C LYS A 169 19.02 4.98 15.91
#